data_AF-A0A172UFL3-F1
#
_entry.id   AF-A0A172UFL3-F1
#
_cell.length_a   1.000
_cell.length_b   1.000
_cell.length_c   1.000
_cell.angle_alpha   90.00
_cell.angle_beta   90.00
_cell.angle_gamma   90.00
#
_symmetry.space_group_name_H-M   'P 1'
#
loop_
_entity.id
_entity.type
_entity.pdbx_description
1 polymer ?
#
loop_
_entity_poly.entity_id
_entity_poly.type
_entity_poly.pdbx_seq_one_letter_code
_entity_poly.pdbx_strand_id
1 'polypeptide(L)'
;MRLSIEVTPEQHQRLKAIAALSGQSIKDYVLNRVLPDTETDDADEALRQLEAFLKPRLVEAENGVFSDKSVDQIYEEVLQGMR
;
A
#
# COMPACT_ATOMS: atom_id res chain seq x y z
N MET A 1 -2.62 -16.20 17.95
CA MET A 1 -1.42 -15.84 18.76
C MET A 1 -1.86 -15.17 20.05
N ARG A 2 -1.12 -15.36 21.14
CA ARG A 2 -1.34 -14.66 22.42
C ARG A 2 -0.12 -13.80 22.71
N LEU A 3 -0.30 -12.48 22.72
CA LEU A 3 0.72 -11.51 23.15
C LEU A 3 0.51 -11.19 24.63
N SER A 4 1.57 -11.29 25.41
CA SER A 4 1.61 -10.83 26.80
C SER A 4 2.47 -9.58 26.85
N ILE A 5 1.92 -8.48 27.36
CA ILE A 5 2.63 -7.21 27.51
C ILE A 5 2.60 -6.80 28.99
N GLU A 6 3.74 -6.32 29.49
CA GLU A 6 3.82 -5.74 30.83
C GLU A 6 3.49 -4.25 30.76
N VAL A 7 2.54 -3.83 31.58
CA VAL A 7 2.13 -2.43 31.70
C VAL A 7 1.93 -2.10 33.17
N THR A 8 2.25 -0.86 33.55
CA THR A 8 1.93 -0.39 34.90
C THR A 8 0.40 -0.26 35.06
N PRO A 9 -0.13 -0.27 36.29
CA PRO A 9 -1.56 -0.08 36.53
C PRO A 9 -2.10 1.24 35.92
N GLU A 10 -1.30 2.31 35.97
CA GLU A 10 -1.64 3.61 35.41
C GLU A 10 -1.68 3.57 33.87
N GLN A 11 -0.69 2.91 33.24
CA GLN A 11 -0.68 2.72 31.79
C GLN A 11 -1.90 1.91 31.33
N HIS A 12 -2.27 0.85 32.06
CA HIS A 12 -3.45 0.06 31.77
C HIS A 12 -4.74 0.89 31.85
N GLN A 13 -4.88 1.77 32.86
CA GLN A 13 -6.03 2.67 32.98
C GLN A 13 -6.13 3.65 31.80
N ARG A 14 -5.01 4.27 31.42
CA ARG A 14 -4.96 5.18 30.28
C ARG A 14 -5.33 4.47 28.99
N LEU A 15 -4.78 3.28 28.77
CA LEU A 15 -5.06 2.46 27.59
C LEU A 15 -6.54 2.05 27.52
N LYS A 16 -7.14 1.69 28.66
CA LYS A 16 -8.57 1.38 28.76
C LYS A 16 -9.45 2.57 28.41
N ALA A 17 -9.12 3.76 28.89
CA ALA A 17 -9.86 4.98 28.59
C ALA A 17 -9.79 5.31 27.09
N ILE A 18 -8.60 5.25 26.50
CA ILE A 18 -8.40 5.55 25.07
C ILE A 18 -9.14 4.53 24.19
N ALA A 19 -9.05 3.24 24.49
CA ALA A 19 -9.77 2.21 23.74
C ALA A 19 -11.28 2.42 23.79
N ALA A 20 -11.83 2.76 24.97
CA ALA A 20 -13.24 3.05 25.14
C ALA A 20 -13.68 4.31 24.36
N LEU A 21 -12.85 5.36 24.33
CA LEU A 21 -13.10 6.56 23.50
C LEU A 21 -13.11 6.24 22.01
N SER A 22 -12.29 5.29 21.56
CA SER A 22 -12.28 4.79 20.19
C SER A 22 -13.37 3.76 19.90
N GLY A 23 -14.27 3.47 20.85
CA GLY A 23 -15.35 2.49 20.69
C GLY A 23 -14.88 1.04 20.54
N GLN A 24 -13.63 0.75 20.90
CA GLN A 24 -12.99 -0.55 20.70
C GLN A 24 -12.64 -1.21 22.04
N SER A 25 -12.51 -2.54 22.04
CA SER A 25 -11.96 -3.23 23.21
C SER A 25 -10.46 -2.90 23.35
N ILE A 26 -9.90 -2.99 24.57
CA ILE A 26 -8.46 -2.81 24.80
C ILE A 26 -7.65 -3.75 23.89
N LYS A 27 -8.14 -4.98 23.73
CA LYS A 27 -7.51 -6.00 22.89
C LYS A 27 -7.40 -5.51 21.44
N ASP A 28 -8.51 -5.05 20.86
CA ASP A 28 -8.56 -4.65 19.46
C ASP A 28 -7.76 -3.36 19.24
N TYR A 29 -7.88 -2.39 20.16
CA TYR A 29 -7.12 -1.15 20.12
C TYR A 29 -5.60 -1.39 20.15
N VAL A 30 -5.13 -2.31 21.01
CA VAL A 30 -3.71 -2.66 21.11
C VAL A 30 -3.25 -3.43 19.87
N LEU A 31 -4.02 -4.40 19.39
CA LEU A 31 -3.65 -5.18 18.22
C LEU A 31 -3.50 -4.29 16.98
N ASN A 32 -4.46 -3.39 16.72
CA ASN A 32 -4.44 -2.47 15.58
C ASN A 32 -3.30 -1.44 15.66
N ARG A 33 -2.79 -1.14 16.86
CA ARG A 33 -1.76 -0.12 17.05
C ARG A 33 -0.34 -0.69 17.15
N VAL A 34 -0.20 -1.91 17.67
CA VAL A 34 1.09 -2.56 17.94
C VAL A 34 1.50 -3.47 16.79
N LEU A 35 0.55 -4.10 16.12
CA LEU A 35 0.84 -4.77 14.87
C LEU A 35 0.83 -3.69 13.78
N PRO A 36 1.87 -3.60 12.93
CA PRO A 36 1.72 -2.86 11.68
C PRO A 36 0.49 -3.43 10.99
N ASP A 37 -0.38 -2.57 10.46
CA ASP A 37 -1.48 -3.00 9.61
C ASP A 37 -0.90 -4.02 8.64
N THR A 38 -1.32 -5.28 8.75
CA THR A 38 -0.91 -6.36 7.83
C THR A 38 -1.39 -6.08 6.40
N GLU A 39 -2.03 -4.93 6.16
CA GLU A 39 -2.11 -4.24 4.88
C GLU A 39 -0.71 -3.96 4.27
N THR A 40 0.40 -4.26 4.96
CA THR A 40 1.71 -4.43 4.30
C THR A 40 1.74 -5.58 3.28
N ASP A 41 0.79 -6.53 3.33
CA ASP A 41 0.59 -7.49 2.24
C ASP A 41 0.29 -6.78 0.90
N ASP A 42 -0.29 -5.58 0.94
CA ASP A 42 -0.61 -4.79 -0.26
C ASP A 42 0.62 -4.07 -0.81
N ALA A 43 1.57 -3.64 0.04
CA ALA A 43 2.77 -2.94 -0.44
C ALA A 43 3.72 -3.87 -1.20
N ASP A 44 3.95 -5.07 -0.67
CA ASP A 44 4.78 -6.08 -1.33
C ASP A 44 4.10 -6.62 -2.59
N GLU A 45 2.77 -6.75 -2.58
CA GLU A 45 2.00 -7.15 -3.76
C GLU A 45 1.97 -6.06 -4.84
N ALA A 46 1.74 -4.80 -4.47
CA ALA A 46 1.84 -3.66 -5.37
C ALA A 46 3.23 -3.55 -5.99
N LEU A 47 4.29 -3.81 -5.21
CA LEU A 47 5.65 -3.84 -5.72
C LEU A 47 5.88 -4.98 -6.73
N ARG A 48 5.37 -6.18 -6.46
CA ARG A 48 5.42 -7.32 -7.41
C ARG A 48 4.67 -7.02 -8.70
N GLN A 49 3.49 -6.40 -8.61
CA GLN A 49 2.70 -6.00 -9.78
C GLN A 49 3.41 -4.93 -10.61
N LEU A 50 4.02 -3.94 -9.95
CA LEU A 50 4.82 -2.92 -10.60
C LEU A 50 6.03 -3.53 -11.32
N GLU A 51 6.76 -4.45 -10.68
CA GLU A 51 7.89 -5.14 -11.29
C GLU A 51 7.46 -5.96 -12.51
N ALA A 52 6.35 -6.69 -12.41
CA ALA A 52 5.79 -7.46 -13.52
C ALA A 52 5.38 -6.55 -14.70
N PHE A 53 4.82 -5.37 -14.43
CA PHE A 53 4.45 -4.39 -15.44
C PHE A 53 5.67 -3.74 -16.12
N LEU A 54 6.75 -3.48 -15.38
CA LEU A 54 7.94 -2.79 -15.90
C LEU A 54 8.93 -3.71 -16.61
N LYS A 55 9.03 -4.99 -16.22
CA LYS A 55 9.91 -5.98 -16.86
C LYS A 55 9.85 -6.00 -18.40
N PRO A 56 8.68 -6.12 -19.05
CA PRO A 56 8.62 -6.13 -20.51
C PRO A 56 9.08 -4.80 -21.13
N ARG A 57 8.76 -3.65 -20.50
CA ARG A 57 9.14 -2.33 -20.99
C ARG A 57 10.65 -2.10 -20.92
N LEU A 58 11.31 -2.68 -19.92
CA LEU A 58 12.77 -2.66 -19.80
C LEU A 58 13.41 -3.45 -20.94
N VAL A 59 12.90 -4.65 -21.22
CA VAL A 59 13.37 -5.48 -22.34
C VAL A 59 13.16 -4.77 -23.68
N GLU A 60 12.00 -4.14 -23.90
CA GLU A 60 11.72 -3.35 -25.10
C GLU A 60 12.72 -2.19 -25.25
N ALA A 61 12.95 -1.42 -24.18
CA ALA A 61 13.90 -0.31 -24.19
C ALA A 61 15.35 -0.75 -24.44
N GLU A 62 15.79 -1.85 -23.82
CA GLU A 62 17.12 -2.44 -24.06
C GLU A 62 17.30 -2.89 -25.52
N ASN A 63 16.22 -3.36 -26.15
CA ASN A 63 16.20 -3.72 -27.56
C ASN A 63 16.00 -2.52 -28.51
N GLY A 64 15.94 -1.29 -27.98
CA GLY A 64 15.78 -0.08 -28.77
C GLY A 64 14.36 0.15 -29.30
N VAL A 65 13.36 -0.52 -28.74
CA VAL A 65 11.96 -0.35 -29.10
C VAL A 65 11.42 0.90 -28.39
N PHE A 66 11.48 2.03 -29.09
CA PHE A 66 10.92 3.30 -28.64
C PHE A 66 9.85 3.77 -29.62
N SER A 67 8.92 4.61 -29.13
CA SER A 67 8.01 5.31 -30.02
C SER A 67 8.71 6.53 -30.61
N ASP A 68 8.75 6.61 -31.93
CA ASP A 68 9.22 7.81 -32.64
C ASP A 68 8.17 8.94 -32.66
N LYS A 69 6.98 8.69 -32.08
CA LYS A 69 5.89 9.66 -32.08
C LYS A 69 6.19 10.79 -31.10
N SER A 70 5.95 12.02 -31.54
CA SER A 70 5.90 13.15 -30.63
C SER A 70 4.68 13.08 -29.71
N VAL A 71 4.71 13.83 -28.61
CA VAL A 71 3.56 13.94 -27.69
C VAL A 71 2.31 14.41 -28.42
N ASP A 72 2.43 15.38 -29.34
CA ASP A 72 1.32 15.89 -30.13
C ASP A 72 0.71 14.82 -31.03
N GLN A 73 1.56 14.00 -31.68
CA GLN A 73 1.11 12.89 -32.53
C GLN A 73 0.38 11.80 -31.72
N ILE A 74 0.86 11.49 -30.52
CA ILE A 74 0.18 10.56 -29.60
C ILE A 74 -1.20 11.12 -29.21
N TYR A 75 -1.28 12.41 -28.91
CA TYR A 75 -2.52 13.06 -28.52
C TYR A 75 -3.56 13.05 -29.65
N GLU A 76 -3.15 13.40 -30.87
CA GLU A 76 -4.03 13.38 -32.05
C GLU A 76 -4.53 11.97 -32.36
N GLU A 77 -3.67 10.96 -32.30
CA GLU A 77 -4.04 9.56 -32.54
C GLU A 77 -5.09 9.06 -31.54
N VAL A 78 -4.90 9.35 -30.25
CA VAL A 78 -5.86 8.95 -29.21
C VAL A 78 -7.20 9.64 -29.39
N LEU A 79 -7.21 10.94 -29.70
CA LEU A 79 -8.44 11.69 -29.97
C LEU A 79 -9.17 11.24 -31.24
N GLN A 80 -8.43 10.87 -32.28
CA GLN A 80 -9.00 10.34 -33.52
C GLN A 80 -9.52 8.91 -33.36
N GLY A 81 -8.84 8.07 -32.57
CA GLY A 81 -9.28 6.70 -32.29
C GLY A 81 -10.46 6.59 -31.33
N MET A 82 -10.79 7.66 -30.59
CA MET A 82 -11.98 7.75 -29.75
C MET A 82 -13.25 8.20 -30.51
N ARG A 83 -13.15 8.56 -31.79
CA ARG A 83 -14.30 8.87 -32.66
C ARG A 83 -14.78 7.65 -33.42
#